data_AF-A0A0Q9S538-F1
#
_entry.id   AF-A0A0Q9S538-F1
#
_cell.length_a   1.000
_cell.length_b   1.000
_cell.length_c   1.000
_cell.angle_alpha   90.00
_cell.angle_beta   90.00
_cell.angle_gamma   90.00
#
_symmetry.space_group_name_H-M   'P 1'
#
loop_
_entity.id
_entity.type
_entity.pdbx_description
1 polymer ?
#
loop_
_entity_poly.entity_id
_entity_poly.type
_entity_poly.pdbx_seq_one_letter_code
_entity_poly.pdbx_strand_id
1 'polypeptide(L)'
;MSTEDFWRRRLNKIPAGDGPFLVRAYSVNDEPIIIEPSKEQSNLYNRRIVNVIWEPRQDPSDVDIVHIHAANIQTTIKDGKEVWQLKLYNDSAKDIYVDVYAYQEELIGSVQTNY
;
A
#
# COMPACT_ATOMS: atom_id res chain seq x y z
N MET A 1 22.49 24.93 -3.07
CA MET A 1 21.29 24.78 -3.91
C MET A 1 20.49 23.60 -3.39
N SER A 2 19.26 23.80 -2.97
CA SER A 2 18.32 22.72 -2.60
C SER A 2 17.25 22.59 -3.69
N THR A 3 16.80 21.36 -3.96
CA THR A 3 15.64 21.12 -4.83
C THR A 3 14.48 20.68 -3.95
N GLU A 4 13.32 21.32 -4.13
CA GLU A 4 12.08 20.99 -3.44
C GLU A 4 11.08 20.40 -4.44
N ASP A 5 10.58 19.20 -4.15
CA ASP A 5 9.66 18.46 -5.00
C ASP A 5 8.20 18.64 -4.54
N PHE A 6 7.31 18.91 -5.48
CA PHE A 6 5.88 19.09 -5.23
C PHE A 6 5.10 17.86 -5.68
N TRP A 7 4.29 17.32 -4.79
CA TRP A 7 3.56 16.07 -4.98
C TRP A 7 2.05 16.29 -4.87
N ARG A 8 1.28 15.65 -5.75
CA ARG A 8 -0.19 15.69 -5.74
C ARG A 8 -0.76 14.32 -5.44
N ARG A 9 -1.67 14.25 -4.46
CA ARG A 9 -2.39 13.02 -4.11
C ARG A 9 -3.35 12.61 -5.24
N ARG A 10 -3.25 11.35 -5.66
CA ARG A 10 -4.24 10.73 -6.56
C ARG A 10 -5.41 10.19 -5.72
N LEU A 11 -6.62 10.35 -6.25
CA LEU A 11 -7.85 9.94 -5.56
C LEU A 11 -8.10 8.42 -5.63
N ASN A 12 -7.56 7.75 -6.65
CA ASN A 12 -7.78 6.33 -6.84
C ASN A 12 -6.87 5.49 -5.95
N LYS A 13 -7.48 4.53 -5.24
CA LYS A 13 -6.79 3.44 -4.57
C LYS A 13 -6.17 2.49 -5.60
N ILE A 14 -4.99 1.96 -5.31
CA ILE A 14 -4.31 0.98 -6.17
C ILE A 14 -4.32 -0.35 -5.46
N PRO A 15 -4.94 -1.39 -6.03
CA PRO A 15 -4.93 -2.71 -5.41
C PRO A 15 -3.53 -3.31 -5.45
N ALA A 16 -3.17 -4.07 -4.42
CA ALA A 16 -2.08 -5.03 -4.50
C ALA A 16 -2.42 -6.10 -5.56
N GLY A 17 -1.43 -6.49 -6.36
CA GLY A 17 -1.66 -7.26 -7.59
C GLY A 17 -2.26 -8.65 -7.37
N ASP A 18 -1.91 -9.31 -6.27
CA ASP A 18 -2.24 -10.71 -6.01
C ASP A 18 -3.38 -10.89 -4.99
N GLY A 19 -4.15 -9.82 -4.71
CA GLY A 19 -5.26 -9.87 -3.76
C GLY A 19 -6.48 -10.69 -4.25
N PRO A 20 -7.31 -11.23 -3.34
CA PRO A 20 -7.26 -11.03 -1.89
C PRO A 20 -6.24 -11.94 -1.18
N PHE A 21 -5.79 -11.51 0.00
CA PHE A 21 -4.82 -12.24 0.81
C PHE A 21 -5.51 -12.90 2.00
N LEU A 22 -5.18 -14.16 2.26
CA LEU A 22 -5.61 -14.86 3.46
C LEU A 22 -4.65 -14.54 4.62
N VAL A 23 -5.20 -14.02 5.73
CA VAL A 23 -4.48 -13.90 7.00
C VAL A 23 -5.11 -14.88 7.99
N ARG A 24 -4.38 -15.95 8.33
CA ARG A 24 -4.92 -17.01 9.19
C ARG A 24 -5.15 -16.51 10.61
N ALA A 25 -6.06 -17.15 11.34
CA ALA A 25 -6.34 -16.85 12.73
C ALA A 25 -5.06 -16.79 13.58
N TYR A 26 -4.96 -15.77 14.46
CA TYR A 26 -3.82 -15.55 15.36
C TYR A 26 -2.44 -15.60 14.71
N SER A 27 -2.34 -15.13 13.46
CA SER A 27 -1.11 -15.25 12.68
C SER A 27 -0.77 -13.97 11.93
N VAL A 28 0.51 -13.85 11.60
CA VAL A 28 0.99 -12.92 10.59
C VAL A 28 1.05 -13.68 9.28
N ASN A 29 0.67 -13.05 8.16
CA ASN A 29 0.86 -13.66 6.85
C ASN A 29 2.34 -14.03 6.60
N ASP A 30 2.56 -15.25 6.10
CA ASP A 30 3.89 -15.80 5.89
C ASP A 30 4.67 -14.98 4.85
N GLU A 31 4.05 -14.77 3.68
CA GLU A 31 4.61 -14.00 2.56
C GLU A 31 4.17 -12.53 2.60
N PRO A 32 5.08 -11.56 2.45
CA PRO A 32 4.73 -10.15 2.43
C PRO A 32 3.81 -9.81 1.25
N ILE A 33 2.82 -8.95 1.50
CA ILE A 33 1.95 -8.38 0.49
C ILE A 33 2.72 -7.27 -0.21
N ILE A 34 2.90 -7.41 -1.52
CA ILE A 34 3.66 -6.47 -2.33
C ILE A 34 2.70 -5.45 -2.96
N ILE A 35 3.02 -4.17 -2.81
CA ILE A 35 2.29 -3.08 -3.48
C ILE A 35 3.28 -2.18 -4.23
N GLU A 36 2.97 -1.90 -5.49
CA GLU A 36 3.77 -1.06 -6.37
C GLU A 36 2.95 0.16 -6.81
N PRO A 37 3.58 1.33 -7.04
CA PRO A 37 2.94 2.45 -7.70
C PRO A 37 2.37 2.04 -9.06
N SER A 38 1.23 2.61 -9.43
CA SER A 38 0.55 2.25 -10.67
C SER A 38 1.41 2.55 -11.90
N LYS A 39 1.56 1.53 -12.76
CA LYS A 39 2.16 1.62 -14.10
C LYS A 39 1.09 2.07 -15.11
N GLU A 40 0.46 3.24 -14.94
CA GLU A 40 -0.36 3.75 -16.06
C GLU A 40 0.54 4.05 -17.26
N GLN A 41 -0.06 4.05 -18.45
CA GLN A 41 0.52 4.03 -19.81
C GLN A 41 1.54 5.16 -20.14
N SER A 42 1.82 6.04 -19.19
CA SER A 42 2.76 7.14 -19.31
C SER A 42 3.87 6.95 -18.27
N ASN A 43 5.06 6.60 -18.74
CA ASN A 43 6.30 6.66 -17.95
C ASN A 43 6.70 8.11 -17.58
N LEU A 44 5.85 9.12 -17.87
CA LEU A 44 6.19 10.54 -17.72
C LEU A 44 6.03 11.04 -16.28
N TYR A 45 5.31 10.31 -15.42
CA TYR A 45 5.01 10.77 -14.07
C TYR A 45 5.70 9.90 -13.03
N ASN A 46 6.65 10.48 -12.30
CA ASN A 46 7.23 9.86 -11.11
C ASN A 46 6.14 9.74 -10.03
N ARG A 47 5.98 8.55 -9.46
CA ARG A 47 4.90 8.23 -8.52
C ARG A 47 5.47 7.51 -7.30
N ARG A 48 4.93 7.82 -6.12
CA ARG A 48 5.30 7.18 -4.86
C ARG A 48 4.07 6.75 -4.09
N ILE A 49 4.20 5.68 -3.31
CA ILE A 49 3.17 5.28 -2.36
C ILE A 49 3.31 6.16 -1.13
N VAL A 50 2.18 6.63 -0.59
CA VAL A 50 2.17 7.46 0.63
C VAL A 50 1.39 6.85 1.78
N ASN A 51 0.52 5.89 1.48
CA ASN A 51 -0.23 5.19 2.51
C ASN A 51 -0.74 3.85 1.95
N VAL A 52 -0.92 2.89 2.85
CA VAL A 52 -1.49 1.57 2.55
C VAL A 52 -2.65 1.32 3.51
N ILE A 53 -3.73 0.75 3.00
CA ILE A 53 -4.93 0.37 3.75
C ILE A 53 -5.35 -1.05 3.37
N TRP A 54 -6.13 -1.69 4.22
CA TRP A 54 -6.66 -3.02 3.98
C TRP A 54 -8.12 -3.08 4.39
N GLU A 55 -8.89 -3.87 3.64
CA GLU A 55 -10.34 -4.00 3.79
C GLU A 55 -10.67 -5.50 3.84
N PRO A 56 -11.23 -6.01 4.95
CA PRO A 56 -11.70 -7.39 5.01
C PRO A 56 -12.78 -7.67 3.98
N ARG A 57 -12.65 -8.76 3.21
CA ARG A 57 -13.70 -9.31 2.38
C ARG A 57 -14.64 -10.15 3.25
N GLN A 58 -15.54 -9.53 4.01
CA GLN A 58 -16.59 -10.28 4.72
C GLN A 58 -17.99 -9.69 4.57
N ASP A 59 -18.95 -10.59 4.73
CA ASP A 59 -20.39 -10.43 4.70
C ASP A 59 -20.85 -9.33 5.68
N PRO A 60 -21.71 -8.38 5.29
CA PRO A 60 -22.19 -7.27 6.14
C PRO A 60 -22.81 -7.63 7.49
N SER A 61 -22.95 -8.92 7.83
CA SER A 61 -23.46 -9.42 9.10
C SER A 61 -22.41 -9.72 10.18
N ASP A 62 -21.11 -9.83 9.84
CA ASP A 62 -20.05 -10.12 10.82
C ASP A 62 -19.40 -8.80 11.30
N VAL A 63 -19.57 -8.47 12.57
CA VAL A 63 -19.17 -7.20 13.24
C VAL A 63 -17.66 -7.05 13.47
N ASP A 64 -16.88 -8.01 12.99
CA ASP A 64 -15.48 -8.24 13.34
C ASP A 64 -14.52 -7.60 12.30
N ILE A 65 -14.77 -6.33 11.95
CA ILE A 65 -14.01 -5.56 10.94
C ILE A 65 -12.61 -5.14 11.45
N VAL A 66 -12.34 -5.26 12.76
CA VAL A 66 -11.20 -4.60 13.44
C VAL A 66 -9.99 -5.54 13.71
N HIS A 67 -10.04 -6.79 13.26
CA HIS A 67 -9.05 -7.81 13.66
C HIS A 67 -7.76 -7.85 12.84
N ILE A 68 -7.63 -7.00 11.81
CA ILE A 68 -6.45 -6.99 10.94
C ILE A 68 -5.61 -5.74 11.21
N HIS A 69 -4.34 -5.97 11.56
CA HIS A 69 -3.38 -4.94 11.94
C HIS A 69 -2.13 -5.01 11.07
N ALA A 70 -1.45 -3.88 10.84
CA ALA A 70 -0.13 -3.90 10.25
C ALA A 70 0.90 -4.43 11.25
N ALA A 71 1.56 -5.54 10.91
CA ALA A 71 2.66 -6.09 11.69
C ALA A 71 4.01 -5.50 11.25
N ASN A 72 4.15 -5.17 9.97
CA ASN A 72 5.37 -4.59 9.42
C ASN A 72 5.10 -3.89 8.08
N ILE A 73 5.72 -2.73 7.86
CA ILE A 73 5.72 -2.01 6.59
C ILE A 73 7.17 -1.70 6.24
N GLN A 74 7.65 -2.24 5.13
CA GLN A 74 9.00 -1.99 4.63
C GLN A 74 8.93 -1.39 3.23
N THR A 75 9.74 -0.36 3.00
CA THR A 75 9.92 0.25 1.69
C THR A 75 11.24 -0.22 1.09
N THR A 76 11.20 -0.75 -0.13
CA THR A 76 12.39 -1.19 -0.87
C THR A 76 12.41 -0.53 -2.24
N ILE A 77 13.60 -0.37 -2.83
CA ILE A 77 13.72 0.08 -4.23
C ILE A 77 14.00 -1.15 -5.09
N LYS A 78 13.12 -1.43 -6.05
CA LYS A 78 13.28 -2.50 -7.05
C LYS A 78 13.08 -1.91 -8.44
N ASP A 79 14.03 -2.15 -9.33
CA ASP A 79 14.01 -1.62 -10.71
C ASP A 79 13.78 -0.09 -10.79
N GLY A 80 14.37 0.65 -9.85
CA GLY A 80 14.22 2.11 -9.75
C GLY A 80 12.85 2.58 -9.26
N LYS A 81 12.00 1.68 -8.75
CA LYS A 81 10.67 1.99 -8.23
C LYS A 81 10.60 1.66 -6.75
N GLU A 82 9.92 2.52 -6.00
CA GLU A 82 9.58 2.24 -4.61
C GLU A 82 8.52 1.13 -4.55
N VAL A 83 8.79 0.08 -3.79
CA VAL A 83 7.91 -1.06 -3.57
C VAL A 83 7.71 -1.21 -2.07
N TRP A 84 6.45 -1.25 -1.63
CA TRP A 84 6.15 -1.52 -0.23
C TRP A 84 5.85 -2.99 -0.02
N GLN A 85 6.37 -3.52 1.07
CA GLN A 85 6.17 -4.88 1.55
C GLN A 85 5.43 -4.78 2.89
N LEU A 86 4.20 -5.27 2.91
CA LEU A 86 3.31 -5.22 4.07
C LEU A 86 3.14 -6.63 4.65
N LYS A 87 3.22 -6.73 5.98
CA LYS A 87 2.68 -7.88 6.71
C LYS A 87 1.51 -7.46 7.57
N LEU A 88 0.48 -8.28 7.58
CA LEU A 88 -0.75 -8.14 8.33
C LEU A 88 -0.85 -9.24 9.38
N TYR A 89 -1.25 -8.84 10.58
CA TYR A 89 -1.54 -9.71 11.71
C TYR A 89 -3.05 -9.80 11.90
N ASN A 90 -3.58 -11.02 12.01
CA ASN A 90 -4.96 -11.29 12.35
C ASN A 90 -5.03 -11.73 13.82
N ASP A 91 -5.71 -10.95 14.66
CA ASP A 91 -5.91 -11.26 16.09
C ASP A 91 -7.24 -11.98 16.39
N SER A 92 -7.99 -12.37 15.37
CA SER A 92 -9.24 -13.14 15.51
C SER A 92 -9.00 -14.65 15.50
N ALA A 93 -10.01 -15.39 15.96
CA ALA A 93 -10.06 -16.84 15.91
C ALA A 93 -10.45 -17.41 14.53
N LYS A 94 -10.77 -16.56 13.55
CA LYS A 94 -11.20 -16.97 12.22
C LYS A 94 -10.15 -16.56 11.19
N ASP A 95 -10.08 -17.30 10.10
CA ASP A 95 -9.33 -16.88 8.93
C ASP A 95 -10.05 -15.72 8.22
N ILE A 96 -9.29 -14.70 7.80
CA ILE A 96 -9.84 -13.50 7.17
C ILE A 96 -9.17 -13.28 5.82
N TYR A 97 -9.99 -13.05 4.77
CA TYR A 97 -9.52 -12.56 3.48
C TYR A 97 -9.53 -11.03 3.47
N VAL A 98 -8.47 -10.42 2.97
CA VAL A 98 -8.34 -8.96 2.88
C VAL A 98 -7.96 -8.50 1.49
N ASP A 99 -8.57 -7.42 1.04
CA ASP A 99 -8.05 -6.61 -0.05
C ASP A 99 -7.09 -5.56 0.51
N VAL A 100 -5.96 -5.35 -0.16
CA VAL A 100 -4.98 -4.35 0.24
C VAL A 100 -4.86 -3.31 -0.87
N TYR A 101 -4.86 -2.04 -0.48
CA TYR A 101 -4.78 -0.91 -1.38
C TYR A 101 -3.72 0.10 -0.97
N ALA A 102 -3.14 0.80 -1.93
CA ALA A 102 -2.26 1.93 -1.72
C ALA A 102 -2.91 3.24 -2.19
N TYR A 103 -2.63 4.32 -1.47
CA TYR A 103 -2.74 5.68 -1.99
C TYR A 103 -1.38 6.10 -2.55
N GLN A 104 -1.40 6.79 -3.69
CA GLN A 104 -0.19 7.31 -4.31
C GLN A 104 -0.23 8.82 -4.48
N GLU A 105 0.96 9.39 -4.59
CA GLU A 105 1.18 10.74 -5.10
C GLU A 105 1.90 10.69 -6.44
N GLU A 106 1.73 11.74 -7.24
CA GLU A 106 2.50 11.98 -8.45
C GLU A 106 3.28 13.29 -8.32
N LEU A 107 4.52 13.28 -8.82
CA LEU A 107 5.36 14.47 -8.89
C LEU A 107 4.76 15.43 -9.92
N ILE A 108 4.48 16.66 -9.51
CA ILE A 108 3.92 17.71 -10.38
C ILE A 108 4.94 18.79 -10.74
N GLY A 109 6.13 18.77 -10.12
CA GLY A 109 7.24 19.66 -10.46
C GLY A 109 8.27 19.75 -9.33
N SER A 110 9.40 20.42 -9.64
CA SER A 110 10.48 20.66 -8.70
C SER A 110 10.96 22.10 -8.82
N VAL A 111 11.28 22.75 -7.70
CA VAL A 111 11.82 24.12 -7.66
C VAL A 111 13.22 24.09 -7.06
N GLN A 112 14.18 24.74 -7.74
CA GLN A 112 15.52 24.93 -7.21
C GLN A 112 15.59 26.23 -6.41
N THR A 113 15.98 26.12 -5.14
CA THR A 113 16.19 27.26 -4.24
C THR A 113 17.68 27.48 -4.03
N ASN A 114 18.10 28.73 -4.25
CA ASN A 114 19.42 29.23 -3.91
C ASN A 114 19.29 29.96 -2.57
N TYR A 115 19.55 29.24 -1.48
CA TYR A 115 19.91 29.87 -0.21
C TYR A 115 21.35 30.38 -0.29
#